data_AF-E2SE50-F1
#
_entry.id   AF-E2SE50-F1
#
_cell.length_a   1.000
_cell.length_b   1.000
_cell.length_c   1.000
_cell.angle_alpha   90.00
_cell.angle_beta   90.00
_cell.angle_gamma   90.00
#
_symmetry.space_group_name_H-M   'P 1'
#
loop_
_entity.id
_entity.type
_entity.pdbx_description
1 polymer ?
#
loop_
_entity_poly.entity_id
_entity_poly.type
_entity_poly.pdbx_seq_one_letter_code
_entity_poly.pdbx_strand_id
1 'polypeptide(L)'
;MTGIWFDEAEDAEEIVKALQAEGYRTELRRESFAGEDDSDDRAWLLEVDPFDDRVVEMVDVYGGWMPGDDRLPAEPLDLPAQPRRIKRPEG
;
A
#
# COMPACT_ATOMS: atom_id res chain seq x y z
N MET A 1 -9.20 6.39 -8.57
CA MET A 1 -8.43 5.22 -9.04
C MET A 1 -7.35 4.99 -8.02
N THR A 2 -7.58 4.05 -7.11
CA THR A 2 -6.65 3.73 -6.02
C THR A 2 -5.72 2.65 -6.53
N GLY A 3 -4.44 2.99 -6.68
CA GLY A 3 -3.41 2.02 -7.03
C GLY A 3 -2.89 1.33 -5.78
N ILE A 4 -2.80 0.00 -5.83
CA ILE A 4 -2.22 -0.83 -4.76
C ILE A 4 -0.76 -1.09 -5.13
N TRP A 5 0.14 -0.96 -4.16
CA TRP A 5 1.57 -1.09 -4.37
C TRP A 5 2.11 -2.27 -3.56
N PHE A 6 3.06 -3.01 -4.15
CA PHE A 6 3.74 -4.13 -3.50
C PHE A 6 5.25 -4.02 -3.69
N ASP A 7 5.99 -4.39 -2.66
CA ASP A 7 7.45 -4.49 -2.70
C ASP A 7 7.89 -5.76 -3.44
N GLU A 8 7.24 -6.88 -3.09
CA GLU A 8 7.53 -8.20 -3.61
C GLU A 8 6.59 -8.56 -4.78
N ALA A 9 7.16 -9.14 -5.84
CA ALA A 9 6.38 -9.60 -7.00
C ALA A 9 5.42 -10.74 -6.63
N GLU A 10 5.86 -11.61 -5.72
CA GLU A 10 5.13 -12.80 -5.30
C GLU A 10 3.79 -12.43 -4.66
N ASP A 11 3.77 -11.45 -3.75
CA ASP A 11 2.55 -10.96 -3.12
C ASP A 11 1.60 -10.31 -4.13
N ALA A 12 2.13 -9.52 -5.06
CA ALA A 12 1.35 -8.89 -6.12
C ALA A 12 0.69 -9.93 -7.05
N GLU A 13 1.38 -11.01 -7.38
CA GLU A 13 0.84 -12.09 -8.21
C GLU A 13 -0.22 -12.92 -7.48
N GLU A 14 -0.03 -13.19 -6.19
CA GLU A 14 -0.97 -13.98 -5.40
C GLU A 14 -2.30 -13.25 -5.19
N ILE A 15 -2.28 -11.96 -4.84
CA ILE A 15 -3.51 -11.17 -4.70
C ILE A 15 -4.24 -11.03 -6.06
N VAL A 16 -3.52 -10.91 -7.18
CA VAL A 16 -4.11 -10.84 -8.52
C VAL A 16 -4.89 -12.11 -8.82
N LYS A 17 -4.31 -13.29 -8.54
CA LYS A 17 -5.01 -14.57 -8.73
C LYS A 17 -6.24 -14.67 -7.85
N ALA A 18 -6.12 -14.27 -6.58
CA ALA A 18 -7.22 -14.32 -5.64
C ALA A 18 -8.38 -13.40 -6.06
N LEU A 19 -8.09 -12.16 -6.47
CA LEU A 19 -9.08 -11.20 -6.96
C LEU A 19 -9.73 -11.65 -8.28
N GLN A 20 -8.96 -12.19 -9.23
CA GLN A 20 -9.52 -12.73 -10.47
C GLN A 20 -10.42 -13.96 -10.21
N ALA A 21 -10.08 -14.79 -9.22
CA ALA A 21 -10.92 -15.91 -8.81
C ALA A 21 -12.26 -15.46 -8.20
N GLU A 22 -12.27 -14.32 -7.51
CA GLU A 22 -13.50 -13.67 -7.02
C GLU A 22 -14.27 -12.92 -8.13
N GLY A 23 -13.67 -12.75 -9.32
CA GLY A 23 -14.30 -12.12 -10.49
C GLY A 23 -13.99 -10.64 -10.68
N TYR A 24 -13.01 -10.10 -9.95
CA TYR A 24 -12.55 -8.73 -10.12
C TYR A 24 -11.63 -8.59 -11.33
N ARG A 25 -11.68 -7.42 -11.98
CA ARG A 25 -10.72 -7.05 -13.01
C ARG A 25 -9.47 -6.50 -12.35
N THR A 26 -8.32 -7.10 -12.64
CA THR A 26 -7.02 -6.69 -12.11
C THR A 26 -6.03 -6.37 -13.23
N GLU A 27 -5.29 -5.27 -13.08
CA GLU A 27 -4.22 -4.87 -14.00
C GLU A 27 -2.94 -4.65 -13.19
N LEU A 28 -1.96 -5.54 -13.35
CA LEU A 28 -0.64 -5.43 -12.71
C LEU A 28 0.35 -4.77 -13.66
N ARG A 29 1.02 -3.71 -13.21
CA ARG A 29 2.01 -2.94 -13.97
C ARG A 29 3.26 -2.69 -13.14
N ARG A 30 4.43 -2.84 -13.77
CA ARG A 30 5.72 -2.46 -13.19
C ARG A 30 6.19 -1.19 -13.90
N GLU A 31 6.04 -0.04 -13.25
CA GLU A 31 6.45 1.22 -13.87
C GLU A 31 7.98 1.30 -13.92
N SER A 32 8.55 1.25 -15.13
CA SER A 32 9.98 1.52 -15.34
C SER A 32 10.14 3.02 -15.50
N PHE A 33 10.50 3.72 -14.43
CA PHE A 33 10.96 5.10 -14.55
C PHE A 33 12.19 5.10 -15.46
N ALA A 34 12.10 5.84 -16.56
CA ALA A 34 13.13 5.84 -17.59
C ALA A 34 14.43 6.44 -17.04
N GLY A 35 15.48 5.63 -16.89
CA GLY A 35 16.85 6.13 -17.03
C GLY A 35 17.91 5.69 -16.03
N GLU A 36 17.57 5.19 -14.83
CA GLU A 36 18.59 4.78 -13.86
C GLU A 36 18.30 3.39 -13.29
N ASP A 37 19.35 2.56 -13.36
CA ASP A 37 19.39 1.11 -13.19
C ASP A 37 19.50 0.70 -11.71
N ASP A 38 18.79 1.37 -10.81
CA ASP A 38 18.52 0.79 -9.49
C ASP A 38 17.23 -0.02 -9.63
N SER A 39 17.42 -1.30 -9.93
CA SER A 39 16.36 -2.28 -10.18
C SER A 39 15.73 -2.83 -8.89
N ASP A 40 16.21 -2.35 -7.72
CA ASP A 40 15.92 -2.88 -6.38
C ASP A 40 14.78 -2.16 -5.64
N ASP A 41 14.39 -0.93 -6.04
CA ASP A 41 13.38 -0.11 -5.35
C ASP A 41 12.06 0.08 -6.15
N ARG A 42 11.79 -0.77 -7.14
CA ARG A 42 10.60 -0.60 -8.01
C ARG A 42 9.41 -1.41 -7.51
N ALA A 43 8.52 -0.74 -6.80
CA ALA A 43 7.25 -1.31 -6.37
C ALA A 43 6.32 -1.67 -7.56
N TRP A 44 5.56 -2.74 -7.39
CA TRP A 44 4.56 -3.23 -8.32
C TRP A 44 3.23 -2.52 -8.11
N LEU A 45 2.64 -1.98 -9.17
CA LEU A 45 1.35 -1.30 -9.14
C LEU A 45 0.24 -2.23 -9.62
N LEU A 46 -0.70 -2.53 -8.74
CA LEU A 46 -1.92 -3.28 -9.03
C LEU A 46 -3.13 -2.34 -9.03
N GLU A 47 -3.84 -2.30 -10.14
CA GLU A 47 -5.13 -1.62 -10.29
C GLU A 47 -6.26 -2.66 -10.26
N VAL A 48 -7.34 -2.38 -9.52
CA VAL A 48 -8.49 -3.30 -9.36
C VAL A 48 -9.80 -2.55 -9.64
N ASP A 49 -10.70 -3.19 -10.39
CA ASP A 49 -12.03 -2.67 -10.69
C ASP A 49 -13.10 -3.79 -10.64
N PRO A 50 -14.22 -3.61 -9.92
CA PRO A 50 -14.48 -2.51 -8.98
C PRO A 50 -13.56 -2.59 -7.75
N PHE A 51 -13.31 -1.45 -7.13
CA PHE A 51 -12.49 -1.35 -5.93
C PHE A 51 -13.38 -1.20 -4.70
N ASP A 52 -13.50 -2.28 -3.92
CA ASP A 52 -14.38 -2.39 -2.74
C ASP A 52 -13.59 -2.63 -1.44
N ASP A 53 -14.28 -2.63 -0.30
CA ASP A 53 -13.70 -2.97 1.02
C ASP A 53 -13.00 -4.33 1.03
N ARG A 54 -13.53 -5.30 0.27
CA ARG A 54 -12.92 -6.63 0.13
C ARG A 54 -11.50 -6.58 -0.40
N VAL A 55 -11.25 -5.70 -1.37
CA VAL A 55 -9.91 -5.51 -1.94
C VAL A 55 -8.95 -4.99 -0.86
N VAL A 56 -9.41 -4.09 0.01
CA VAL A 56 -8.61 -3.55 1.13
C VAL A 56 -8.19 -4.62 2.10
N GLU A 57 -9.13 -5.47 2.51
CA GLU A 57 -8.84 -6.58 3.41
C GLU A 57 -7.77 -7.49 2.81
N MET A 58 -7.85 -7.77 1.50
CA MET A 58 -6.85 -8.59 0.83
C MET A 58 -5.50 -7.87 0.77
N VAL A 59 -5.47 -6.58 0.45
CA VAL A 59 -4.23 -5.80 0.43
C VAL A 59 -3.52 -5.83 1.78
N ASP A 60 -4.25 -5.68 2.89
CA ASP A 60 -3.70 -5.78 4.24
C ASP A 60 -3.11 -7.18 4.53
N VAL A 61 -3.80 -8.24 4.10
CA VAL A 61 -3.35 -9.64 4.28
C VAL A 61 -2.08 -9.94 3.47
N TYR A 62 -2.00 -9.45 2.23
CA TYR A 62 -0.86 -9.65 1.32
C TYR A 62 0.24 -8.59 1.47
N GLY A 63 0.14 -7.68 2.45
CA GLY A 63 1.20 -6.71 2.74
C GLY A 63 1.34 -5.57 1.72
N GLY A 64 0.32 -5.33 0.89
CA GLY A 64 0.32 -4.20 -0.03
C GLY A 64 0.00 -2.87 0.67
N TRP A 65 0.38 -1.75 0.06
CA TRP A 65 0.05 -0.41 0.55
C TRP A 65 -0.61 0.45 -0.54
N MET A 66 -1.38 1.45 -0.12
CA MET A 66 -2.13 2.33 -1.02
C MET A 66 -1.85 3.79 -0.66
N PRO A 67 -0.84 4.44 -1.30
CA PRO A 67 -0.52 5.84 -1.07
C PRO A 67 -1.58 6.71 -1.75
N GLY A 68 -2.57 7.14 -0.97
CA GLY A 68 -3.68 7.97 -1.46
C GLY A 68 -5.05 7.28 -1.41
N ASP A 69 -5.25 6.32 -0.50
CA ASP A 69 -6.60 5.84 -0.22
C ASP A 69 -7.46 6.96 0.38
N ASP A 70 -8.32 7.57 -0.45
CA ASP A 70 -9.20 8.68 -0.07
C ASP A 70 -10.31 8.27 0.92
N ARG A 71 -10.42 6.97 1.24
CA ARG A 71 -11.34 6.46 2.27
C ARG A 71 -10.71 6.49 3.66
N LEU A 72 -9.39 6.64 3.76
CA LEU A 72 -8.76 6.93 5.04
C LEU A 72 -9.18 8.34 5.48
N PRO A 73 -9.70 8.51 6.71
CA PRO A 73 -10.02 9.83 7.21
C PRO A 73 -8.74 10.67 7.19
N ALA A 74 -8.75 11.76 6.41
CA ALA A 74 -7.68 12.76 6.38
C ALA A 74 -7.59 13.57 7.69
N GLU A 75 -8.26 13.12 8.75
CA GLU A 75 -8.29 13.78 10.03
C GLU A 75 -6.89 13.66 10.66
N PRO A 76 -6.21 14.79 10.91
CA PRO A 76 -4.92 14.75 11.58
C PRO A 76 -5.12 14.11 12.95
N LEU A 77 -4.35 13.05 13.23
CA LEU A 77 -4.32 12.45 14.56
C LEU A 77 -4.01 13.56 15.58
N ASP A 78 -4.80 13.64 16.65
CA ASP A 78 -4.57 14.58 17.76
C ASP A 78 -3.32 14.12 18.52
N LEU A 79 -2.17 14.49 17.98
CA LEU A 79 -0.88 14.21 18.58
C LEU A 79 -0.67 15.16 19.77
N PRO A 80 -0.07 14.68 20.87
CA PRO A 80 0.25 15.54 21.99
C PRO A 80 1.15 16.70 21.50
N ALA A 81 0.74 17.94 21.78
CA ALA A 81 1.42 19.15 21.34
C ALA A 81 2.89 19.27 21.78
N GLN A 82 3.33 18.42 22.72
CA GLN A 82 4.71 18.37 23.17
C GLN A 82 5.18 16.92 23.37
N PRO A 83 6.45 16.61 23.04
CA PRO A 83 7.04 15.30 23.29
C PRO A 83 7.12 15.03 24.80
N ARG A 84 6.76 13.81 25.22
CA ARG A 84 6.94 13.36 26.60
C ARG A 84 8.43 13.33 26.96
N ARG A 85 8.91 14.30 27.74
CA ARG A 85 10.26 14.28 28.33
C ARG A 85 10.33 13.22 29.43
N ILE A 86 10.80 12.03 29.06
CA ILE A 86 10.95 10.86 29.95
C ILE A 86 12.31 10.83 30.68
N LYS A 87 13.21 11.78 30.40
CA LYS A 87 14.49 11.88 31.12
C LYS A 87 14.30 12.71 32.39
N ARG A 88 14.27 12.05 33.55
CA ARG A 88 14.53 12.69 34.85
C ARG A 88 16.01 13.10 34.88
N PRO A 89 16.35 14.34 35.27
CA PRO A 89 17.72 14.63 35.68
C PRO A 89 17.94 13.92 37.02
N GLU A 90 18.72 12.85 37.02
CA GLU A 90 19.32 12.34 38.24
C GLU A 90 20.65 13.07 38.41
N GLY A 91 20.80 13.78 39.54
CA GLY A 91 22.08 14.29 40.05
C GLY A 91 22.41 15.72 39.64
#